data_AF-A0A851H5G0-F1
#
_entry.id   AF-A0A851H5G0-F1
#
_cell.length_a   1.000
_cell.length_b   1.000
_cell.length_c   1.000
_cell.angle_alpha   90.00
_cell.angle_beta   90.00
_cell.angle_gamma   90.00
#
_symmetry.space_group_name_H-M   'P 1'
#
loop_
_entity.id
_entity.type
_entity.pdbx_description
1 polymer ?
#
loop_
_entity_poly.entity_id
_entity_poly.type
_entity_poly.pdbx_seq_one_letter_code
_entity_poly.pdbx_strand_id
1 'polypeptide(L)'
;MKTVHHAPITDRKIRFALVGCGRIANNHFGSLEKHEDRAELVDVCDIDPAALQAAVERTGARGHSNLTDMLASTNADIIVLTTPSGLHPAQSIECSEAGFHVMTEKPMATRWEDGLAMVKAADKAGKRMFVVKQNRRNDTLQLLKRAMQEKRFGRIYMVNVNVFWTRPQSYYDQGGWRGTWEFDGGAFMNQASHYVDLLDWLIGPVESVQAYTATLARNIEVEDTGTVSIKWRSGALGSMNVTMLTYPKNLEGSITILGEKGSVRVGGVAVNEIQHWEFAEPHAMDDEIKNASYATTSVYGFGHPLYYDNVINVMQGKAEPETDGREGLKSLELLIAMYLSARDGRRISLPLDY
;
A
#
# COMPACT_ATOMS: atom_id res chain seq x y z
N MET A 1 4.89 -27.17 -1.15
CA MET A 1 4.04 -26.42 -2.10
C MET A 1 4.47 -26.78 -3.51
N LYS A 2 3.54 -27.14 -4.40
CA LYS A 2 3.86 -27.26 -5.83
C LYS A 2 4.09 -25.84 -6.37
N THR A 3 5.21 -25.58 -7.02
CA THR A 3 5.47 -24.31 -7.69
C THR A 3 4.44 -24.15 -8.81
N VAL A 4 3.52 -23.20 -8.66
CA VAL A 4 2.54 -22.89 -9.72
C VAL A 4 3.29 -22.11 -10.80
N HIS A 5 3.53 -22.75 -11.94
CA HIS A 5 4.09 -22.07 -13.10
C HIS A 5 2.99 -21.32 -13.84
N HIS A 6 3.09 -19.99 -13.89
CA HIS A 6 2.23 -19.16 -14.74
C HIS A 6 2.90 -18.99 -16.10
N ALA A 7 2.23 -19.43 -17.17
CA ALA A 7 2.73 -19.22 -18.53
C ALA A 7 2.81 -17.72 -18.82
N PRO A 8 3.95 -17.21 -19.34
CA PRO A 8 4.08 -15.81 -19.74
C PRO A 8 3.09 -15.43 -20.84
N ILE A 9 2.57 -14.20 -20.79
CA ILE A 9 1.77 -13.61 -21.87
C ILE A 9 2.71 -12.75 -22.72
N THR A 10 3.05 -13.19 -23.94
CA THR A 10 4.04 -12.49 -24.80
C THR A 10 3.47 -11.91 -26.08
N ASP A 11 2.38 -12.47 -26.61
CA ASP A 11 1.94 -12.21 -27.99
C ASP A 11 0.76 -11.23 -28.08
N ARG A 12 0.36 -10.64 -26.94
CA ARG A 12 -0.71 -9.63 -26.84
C ARG A 12 -0.51 -8.75 -25.62
N LYS A 13 -1.26 -7.65 -25.56
CA LYS A 13 -1.35 -6.79 -24.37
C LYS A 13 -1.92 -7.57 -23.18
N ILE A 14 -1.50 -7.18 -21.98
CA ILE A 14 -2.09 -7.64 -20.72
C ILE A 14 -3.44 -6.94 -20.55
N ARG A 15 -4.50 -7.71 -20.36
CA ARG A 15 -5.86 -7.18 -20.24
C ARG A 15 -6.23 -6.99 -18.78
N PHE A 16 -6.73 -5.81 -18.45
CA PHE A 16 -7.19 -5.47 -17.11
C PHE A 16 -8.70 -5.25 -17.12
N ALA A 17 -9.35 -5.64 -16.02
CA ALA A 17 -10.67 -5.14 -15.66
C ALA A 17 -10.58 -4.41 -14.32
N LEU A 18 -11.41 -3.39 -14.09
CA LEU A 18 -11.36 -2.58 -12.86
C LEU A 18 -12.73 -2.50 -12.18
N VAL A 19 -12.77 -2.67 -10.86
CA VAL A 19 -13.98 -2.64 -10.03
C VAL A 19 -13.88 -1.51 -9.02
N GLY A 20 -14.85 -0.60 -9.03
CA GLY A 20 -14.88 0.61 -8.22
C GLY A 20 -14.25 1.80 -8.95
N CYS A 21 -15.07 2.54 -9.70
CA CYS A 21 -14.71 3.70 -10.52
C CYS A 21 -14.63 5.01 -9.72
N GLY A 22 -14.12 4.93 -8.49
CA GLY A 22 -13.99 6.07 -7.59
C GLY A 22 -12.73 6.93 -7.82
N ARG A 23 -12.40 7.76 -6.83
CA ARG A 23 -11.32 8.76 -6.92
C ARG A 23 -9.97 8.16 -7.32
N ILE A 24 -9.58 7.00 -6.78
CA ILE A 24 -8.28 6.39 -7.04
C ILE A 24 -8.20 5.73 -8.42
N ALA A 25 -9.33 5.25 -8.97
CA ALA A 25 -9.40 4.63 -10.29
C ALA A 25 -8.82 5.52 -11.40
N ASN A 26 -8.94 6.85 -11.26
CA ASN A 26 -8.33 7.82 -12.17
C ASN A 26 -6.80 7.67 -12.32
N ASN A 27 -6.09 7.28 -11.25
CA ASN A 27 -4.65 6.99 -11.31
C ASN A 27 -4.37 5.65 -12.00
N HIS A 28 -5.25 4.66 -11.86
CA HIS A 28 -5.16 3.38 -12.55
C HIS A 28 -5.39 3.57 -14.06
N PHE A 29 -6.43 4.31 -14.44
CA PHE A 29 -6.69 4.68 -15.85
C PHE A 29 -5.47 5.38 -16.46
N GLY A 30 -4.96 6.43 -15.80
CA GLY A 30 -3.77 7.15 -16.28
C GLY A 30 -2.48 6.31 -16.29
N SER A 31 -2.40 5.26 -15.48
CA SER A 31 -1.26 4.33 -15.51
C SER A 31 -1.37 3.35 -16.68
N LEU A 32 -2.58 2.86 -16.97
CA LEU A 32 -2.84 2.00 -18.13
C LEU A 32 -2.65 2.76 -19.45
N GLU A 33 -3.10 4.02 -19.53
CA GLU A 33 -2.85 4.92 -20.67
C GLU A 33 -1.34 5.05 -20.96
N LYS A 34 -0.50 5.21 -19.92
CA LYS A 34 0.96 5.28 -20.07
C LYS A 34 1.63 3.98 -20.53
N HIS A 35 0.93 2.86 -20.41
CA HIS A 35 1.41 1.53 -20.79
C HIS A 35 0.57 0.94 -21.93
N GLU A 36 -0.10 1.77 -22.73
CA GLU A 36 -1.05 1.33 -23.75
C GLU A 36 -0.47 0.32 -24.75
N ASP A 37 0.84 0.36 -25.03
CA ASP A 37 1.51 -0.61 -25.91
C ASP A 37 1.58 -2.03 -25.33
N ARG A 38 1.51 -2.16 -24.00
CA ARG A 38 1.67 -3.44 -23.28
C ARG A 38 0.44 -3.85 -22.47
N ALA A 39 -0.50 -2.94 -22.24
CA ALA A 39 -1.68 -3.16 -21.43
C ALA A 39 -2.92 -2.47 -22.01
N GLU A 40 -4.09 -3.03 -21.71
CA GLU A 40 -5.38 -2.44 -22.08
C GLU A 40 -6.42 -2.68 -20.97
N LEU A 41 -7.34 -1.71 -20.80
CA LEU A 41 -8.49 -1.84 -19.90
C LEU A 41 -9.69 -2.30 -20.72
N VAL A 42 -10.15 -3.53 -20.52
CA VAL A 42 -11.21 -4.14 -21.34
C VAL A 42 -12.61 -4.01 -20.71
N ASP A 43 -12.68 -3.95 -19.38
CA ASP A 43 -13.93 -3.92 -18.63
C ASP A 43 -13.79 -3.02 -17.38
N VAL A 44 -14.87 -2.30 -17.04
CA VAL A 44 -15.00 -1.51 -15.81
C VAL A 44 -16.32 -1.84 -15.11
N CYS A 45 -16.31 -1.81 -13.78
CA CYS A 45 -17.47 -2.13 -12.95
C CYS A 45 -17.68 -1.08 -11.86
N ASP A 46 -18.91 -0.59 -11.71
CA ASP A 46 -19.34 0.20 -10.56
C ASP A 46 -20.84 0.01 -10.31
N ILE A 47 -21.24 0.06 -9.04
CA ILE A 47 -22.65 -0.01 -8.63
C ILE A 47 -23.37 1.34 -8.80
N ASP A 48 -22.63 2.44 -8.82
CA ASP A 48 -23.14 3.77 -9.12
C ASP A 48 -23.16 3.99 -10.65
N PRO A 49 -24.36 4.13 -11.27
CA PRO A 49 -24.48 4.32 -12.71
C PRO A 49 -23.73 5.54 -13.24
N ALA A 50 -23.63 6.62 -12.46
CA ALA A 50 -22.95 7.84 -12.89
C ALA A 50 -21.43 7.64 -12.91
N ALA A 51 -20.88 6.99 -11.88
CA ALA A 51 -19.45 6.64 -11.83
C ALA A 51 -19.07 5.65 -12.94
N LEU A 52 -19.92 4.64 -13.18
CA LEU A 52 -19.74 3.69 -14.27
C LEU A 52 -19.74 4.37 -15.64
N GLN A 53 -20.75 5.21 -15.91
CA GLN A 53 -20.87 5.92 -17.18
C GLN A 53 -19.63 6.79 -17.45
N ALA A 54 -19.17 7.55 -16.45
CA ALA A 54 -17.98 8.38 -16.57
C ALA A 54 -16.71 7.55 -16.86
N ALA A 55 -16.57 6.37 -16.23
CA ALA A 55 -15.44 5.49 -16.49
C ALA A 55 -15.48 4.87 -17.89
N VAL A 56 -16.66 4.44 -18.36
CA VAL A 56 -16.85 3.93 -19.73
C VAL A 56 -16.51 5.01 -20.76
N GLU A 57 -17.01 6.24 -20.59
CA GLU A 57 -16.71 7.36 -21.49
C GLU A 57 -15.23 7.72 -21.51
N ARG A 58 -14.57 7.70 -20.34
CA ARG A 58 -13.15 8.03 -20.23
C ARG A 58 -12.25 6.98 -20.89
N THR A 59 -12.59 5.71 -20.76
CA THR A 59 -11.66 4.61 -21.03
C THR A 59 -11.99 3.80 -22.28
N GLY A 60 -13.24 3.85 -22.76
CA GLY A 60 -13.75 3.00 -23.83
C GLY A 60 -13.96 1.53 -23.44
N ALA A 61 -13.72 1.16 -22.19
CA ALA A 61 -13.95 -0.20 -21.68
C ALA A 61 -15.46 -0.52 -21.60
N ARG A 62 -15.80 -1.82 -21.63
CA ARG A 62 -17.20 -2.25 -21.44
C ARG A 62 -17.61 -2.06 -19.98
N GLY A 63 -18.79 -1.48 -19.75
CA GLY A 63 -19.31 -1.22 -18.42
C GLY A 63 -20.18 -2.34 -17.85
N HIS A 64 -20.01 -2.62 -16.56
CA HIS A 64 -20.78 -3.62 -15.80
C HIS A 64 -21.30 -3.03 -14.49
N SER A 65 -22.53 -3.36 -14.11
CA SER A 65 -23.14 -2.84 -12.87
C SER A 65 -22.89 -3.71 -11.64
N ASN A 66 -22.31 -4.91 -11.81
CA ASN A 66 -21.94 -5.79 -10.73
C ASN A 66 -20.74 -6.67 -11.09
N LEU A 67 -19.98 -7.06 -10.07
CA LEU A 67 -18.73 -7.80 -10.20
C LEU A 67 -18.97 -9.18 -10.84
N THR A 68 -19.96 -9.93 -10.36
CA THR A 68 -20.24 -11.30 -10.79
C THR A 68 -20.51 -11.38 -12.30
N ASP A 69 -21.31 -10.48 -12.85
CA ASP A 69 -21.59 -10.41 -14.30
C ASP A 69 -20.35 -10.03 -15.12
N MET A 70 -19.52 -9.12 -14.59
CA MET A 70 -18.24 -8.79 -15.20
C MET A 70 -17.33 -10.02 -15.25
N LEU A 71 -17.20 -10.76 -14.15
CA LEU A 71 -16.36 -11.97 -14.07
C LEU A 71 -16.83 -13.07 -15.03
N ALA A 72 -18.14 -13.18 -15.27
CA ALA A 72 -18.71 -14.16 -16.19
C ALA A 72 -18.42 -13.88 -17.68
N SER A 73 -18.06 -12.64 -18.04
CA SER A 73 -17.98 -12.19 -19.43
C SER A 73 -16.68 -11.47 -19.81
N THR A 74 -15.88 -11.07 -18.83
CA THR A 74 -14.57 -10.43 -19.07
C THR A 74 -13.57 -11.44 -19.61
N ASN A 75 -12.68 -10.95 -20.45
CA ASN A 75 -11.50 -11.68 -20.89
C ASN A 75 -10.22 -11.12 -20.25
N ALA A 76 -10.33 -10.32 -19.18
CA ALA A 76 -9.18 -9.77 -18.47
C ALA A 76 -8.24 -10.87 -17.94
N ASP A 77 -6.96 -10.55 -17.86
CA ASP A 77 -5.97 -11.36 -17.16
C ASP A 77 -5.95 -11.02 -15.66
N ILE A 78 -6.12 -9.73 -15.33
CA ILE A 78 -6.07 -9.19 -13.97
C ILE A 78 -7.34 -8.39 -13.66
N ILE A 79 -7.95 -8.63 -12.50
CA ILE A 79 -8.99 -7.78 -11.93
C ILE A 79 -8.38 -6.82 -10.91
N VAL A 80 -8.63 -5.53 -11.10
CA VAL A 80 -8.15 -4.44 -10.24
C VAL A 80 -9.28 -4.03 -9.30
N LEU A 81 -9.05 -4.08 -7.99
CA LEU A 81 -10.01 -3.69 -6.95
C LEU A 81 -9.65 -2.31 -6.41
N THR A 82 -10.52 -1.33 -6.67
CA THR A 82 -10.42 0.07 -6.24
C THR A 82 -11.68 0.53 -5.48
N THR A 83 -12.37 -0.42 -4.87
CA THR A 83 -13.56 -0.27 -4.02
C THR A 83 -13.18 0.18 -2.59
N PRO A 84 -14.16 0.42 -1.69
CA PRO A 84 -13.89 0.55 -0.26
C PRO A 84 -13.08 -0.63 0.29
N SER A 85 -12.08 -0.36 1.14
CA SER A 85 -11.06 -1.32 1.57
C SER A 85 -11.63 -2.61 2.18
N GLY A 86 -12.71 -2.50 2.95
CA GLY A 86 -13.37 -3.67 3.56
C GLY A 86 -14.09 -4.58 2.56
N LEU A 87 -14.28 -4.17 1.31
CA LEU A 87 -14.85 -5.00 0.25
C LEU A 87 -13.79 -5.80 -0.52
N HIS A 88 -12.53 -5.39 -0.44
CA HIS A 88 -11.42 -6.07 -1.12
C HIS A 88 -11.39 -7.58 -0.83
N PRO A 89 -11.60 -8.06 0.42
CA PRO A 89 -11.47 -9.48 0.70
C PRO A 89 -12.47 -10.35 -0.04
N ALA A 90 -13.75 -10.04 0.08
CA ALA A 90 -14.82 -10.78 -0.59
C ALA A 90 -14.64 -10.75 -2.12
N GLN A 91 -14.35 -9.58 -2.68
CA GLN A 91 -14.16 -9.41 -4.12
C GLN A 91 -12.91 -10.13 -4.64
N SER A 92 -11.80 -10.08 -3.89
CA SER A 92 -10.55 -10.78 -4.25
C SER A 92 -10.73 -12.29 -4.22
N ILE A 93 -11.49 -12.81 -3.25
CA ILE A 93 -11.82 -14.23 -3.17
C ILE A 93 -12.68 -14.63 -4.37
N GLU A 94 -13.74 -13.89 -4.67
CA GLU A 94 -14.62 -14.13 -5.84
C GLU A 94 -13.83 -14.14 -7.16
N CYS A 95 -12.95 -13.14 -7.36
CA CYS A 95 -12.09 -13.07 -8.54
C CYS A 95 -11.12 -14.26 -8.65
N SER A 96 -10.52 -14.67 -7.53
CA SER A 96 -9.59 -15.80 -7.50
C SER A 96 -10.31 -17.11 -7.82
N GLU A 97 -11.49 -17.33 -7.23
CA GLU A 97 -12.32 -18.51 -7.48
C GLU A 97 -12.84 -18.57 -8.92
N ALA A 98 -13.09 -17.42 -9.55
CA ALA A 98 -13.39 -17.32 -10.98
C ALA A 98 -12.15 -17.47 -11.88
N GLY A 99 -10.95 -17.65 -11.31
CA GLY A 99 -9.73 -17.98 -12.05
C GLY A 99 -8.94 -16.77 -12.57
N PHE A 100 -9.11 -15.59 -11.98
CA PHE A 100 -8.38 -14.39 -12.37
C PHE A 100 -7.19 -14.09 -11.45
N HIS A 101 -6.20 -13.40 -12.00
CA HIS A 101 -5.22 -12.70 -11.17
C HIS A 101 -5.88 -11.46 -10.54
N VAL A 102 -5.44 -11.07 -9.34
CA VAL A 102 -6.04 -9.94 -8.62
C VAL A 102 -4.99 -8.89 -8.30
N MET A 103 -5.32 -7.62 -8.50
CA MET A 103 -4.59 -6.48 -7.97
C MET A 103 -5.52 -5.70 -7.03
N THR A 104 -5.20 -5.63 -5.75
CA THR A 104 -6.02 -4.91 -4.76
C THR A 104 -5.31 -3.63 -4.30
N GLU A 105 -6.08 -2.53 -4.21
CA GLU A 105 -5.63 -1.32 -3.53
C GLU A 105 -5.35 -1.57 -2.04
N LYS A 106 -4.64 -0.63 -1.43
CA LYS A 106 -4.26 -0.70 -0.01
C LYS A 106 -5.31 -0.02 0.90
N PRO A 107 -5.48 -0.51 2.15
CA PRO A 107 -4.97 -1.79 2.65
C PRO A 107 -5.68 -2.97 1.97
N MET A 108 -5.00 -4.13 1.90
CA MET A 108 -5.59 -5.32 1.25
C MET A 108 -6.86 -5.81 1.96
N ALA A 109 -6.95 -5.59 3.27
CA ALA A 109 -8.09 -5.93 4.10
C ALA A 109 -8.13 -5.02 5.34
N THR A 110 -9.28 -4.96 6.02
CA THR A 110 -9.46 -4.25 7.30
C THR A 110 -9.41 -5.18 8.51
N ARG A 111 -9.48 -6.51 8.29
CA ARG A 111 -9.40 -7.55 9.32
C ARG A 111 -8.33 -8.57 8.96
N TRP A 112 -7.75 -9.21 9.98
CA TRP A 112 -6.64 -10.15 9.82
C TRP A 112 -7.03 -11.40 9.04
N GLU A 113 -8.06 -12.11 9.50
CA GLU A 113 -8.56 -13.33 8.87
C GLU A 113 -8.98 -13.11 7.41
N ASP A 114 -9.52 -11.93 7.11
CA ASP A 114 -9.91 -11.57 5.76
C ASP A 114 -8.69 -11.49 4.82
N GLY A 115 -7.59 -10.88 5.28
CA GLY A 115 -6.34 -10.85 4.54
C GLY A 115 -5.75 -12.25 4.30
N LEU A 116 -5.80 -13.11 5.32
CA LEU A 116 -5.37 -14.52 5.19
C LEU A 116 -6.24 -15.28 4.19
N ALA A 117 -7.56 -15.07 4.23
CA ALA A 117 -8.52 -15.70 3.32
C ALA A 117 -8.28 -15.32 1.85
N MET A 118 -7.95 -14.05 1.58
CA MET A 118 -7.59 -13.60 0.23
C MET A 118 -6.38 -14.36 -0.33
N VAL A 119 -5.29 -14.42 0.44
CA VAL A 119 -4.06 -15.12 0.02
C VAL A 119 -4.32 -16.60 -0.18
N LYS A 120 -5.08 -17.23 0.72
CA LYS A 120 -5.47 -18.64 0.62
C LYS A 120 -6.30 -18.92 -0.62
N ALA A 121 -7.23 -18.04 -0.99
CA ALA A 121 -8.03 -18.18 -2.20
C ALA A 121 -7.17 -18.07 -3.47
N ALA A 122 -6.26 -17.10 -3.54
CA ALA A 122 -5.32 -16.93 -4.64
C ALA A 122 -4.40 -18.16 -4.80
N ASP A 123 -3.86 -18.68 -3.69
CA ASP A 123 -3.04 -19.90 -3.68
C ASP A 123 -3.82 -21.11 -4.19
N LYS A 124 -5.04 -21.30 -3.72
CA LYS A 124 -5.92 -22.42 -4.12
C LYS A 124 -6.26 -22.35 -5.61
N ALA A 125 -6.51 -21.16 -6.13
CA ALA A 125 -6.77 -20.92 -7.54
C ALA A 125 -5.52 -21.08 -8.42
N GLY A 126 -4.33 -21.11 -7.82
CA GLY A 126 -3.08 -21.01 -8.55
C GLY A 126 -3.04 -19.71 -9.36
N LYS A 127 -3.36 -18.58 -8.71
CA LYS A 127 -3.38 -17.24 -9.30
C LYS A 127 -2.53 -16.28 -8.47
N ARG A 128 -1.99 -15.28 -9.15
CA ARG A 128 -1.23 -14.19 -8.53
C ARG A 128 -2.16 -13.18 -7.88
N MET A 129 -1.76 -12.68 -6.72
CA MET A 129 -2.40 -11.58 -6.02
C MET A 129 -1.36 -10.48 -5.79
N PHE A 130 -1.63 -9.28 -6.28
CA PHE A 130 -0.78 -8.10 -6.17
C PHE A 130 -1.43 -7.10 -5.19
N VAL A 131 -0.64 -6.42 -4.36
CA VAL A 131 -1.14 -5.41 -3.41
C VAL A 131 -0.45 -4.07 -3.69
N VAL A 132 -1.23 -3.05 -4.02
CA VAL A 132 -0.67 -1.75 -4.46
C VAL A 132 0.10 -1.07 -3.31
N LYS A 133 1.43 -1.01 -3.46
CA LYS A 133 2.37 -0.30 -2.56
C LYS A 133 3.29 0.63 -3.34
N GLN A 134 2.67 1.46 -4.16
CA GLN A 134 3.34 2.29 -5.15
C GLN A 134 4.38 3.25 -4.57
N ASN A 135 4.23 3.69 -3.31
CA ASN A 135 5.19 4.58 -2.67
C ASN A 135 6.58 3.95 -2.50
N ARG A 136 6.70 2.61 -2.45
CA ARG A 136 8.01 1.94 -2.41
C ARG A 136 8.91 2.34 -3.58
N ARG A 137 8.33 2.78 -4.71
CA ARG A 137 9.05 3.22 -5.91
C ARG A 137 9.51 4.68 -5.90
N ASN A 138 9.23 5.45 -4.85
CA ASN A 138 9.77 6.80 -4.73
C ASN A 138 11.30 6.73 -4.61
N ASP A 139 12.02 7.59 -5.33
CA ASP A 139 13.49 7.54 -5.43
C ASP A 139 14.18 7.65 -4.06
N THR A 140 13.66 8.51 -3.19
CA THR A 140 14.13 8.66 -1.79
C THR A 140 14.04 7.35 -1.01
N LEU A 141 12.95 6.59 -1.18
CA LEU A 141 12.73 5.32 -0.52
C LEU A 141 13.55 4.19 -1.16
N GLN A 142 13.78 4.24 -2.48
CA GLN A 142 14.68 3.30 -3.16
C GLN A 142 16.14 3.48 -2.72
N LEU A 143 16.62 4.71 -2.55
CA LEU A 143 17.96 4.96 -1.98
C LEU A 143 18.07 4.43 -0.55
N LEU A 144 17.07 4.71 0.30
CA LEU A 144 17.01 4.14 1.65
C LEU A 144 17.05 2.60 1.62
N LYS A 145 16.29 1.97 0.72
CA LYS A 145 16.26 0.51 0.59
C LYS A 145 17.61 -0.06 0.14
N ARG A 146 18.28 0.59 -0.80
CA ARG A 146 19.64 0.21 -1.25
C ARG A 146 20.65 0.32 -0.11
N ALA A 147 20.64 1.43 0.64
CA ALA A 147 21.51 1.61 1.80
C ALA A 147 21.29 0.54 2.88
N MET A 148 20.04 0.10 3.08
CA MET A 148 19.70 -1.03 3.96
C MET A 148 20.24 -2.36 3.43
N GLN A 149 20.07 -2.65 2.14
CA GLN A 149 20.55 -3.90 1.50
C GLN A 149 22.08 -4.01 1.55
N GLU A 150 22.78 -2.89 1.35
CA GLU A 150 24.24 -2.79 1.45
C GLU A 150 24.74 -2.70 2.90
N LYS A 151 23.83 -2.75 3.89
CA LYS A 151 24.14 -2.71 5.33
C LYS A 151 24.96 -1.47 5.75
N ARG A 152 24.78 -0.34 5.07
CA ARG A 152 25.58 0.88 5.32
C ARG A 152 25.40 1.44 6.73
N PHE A 153 24.23 1.23 7.34
CA PHE A 153 23.96 1.63 8.71
C PHE A 153 24.67 0.77 9.77
N GLY A 154 25.20 -0.40 9.42
CA GLY A 154 25.61 -1.42 10.40
C GLY A 154 24.41 -1.91 11.20
N ARG A 155 24.55 -2.02 12.53
CA ARG A 155 23.41 -2.34 13.40
C ARG A 155 22.48 -1.14 13.57
N ILE A 156 21.19 -1.31 13.25
CA ILE A 156 20.16 -0.29 13.52
C ILE A 156 19.87 -0.21 15.01
N TYR A 157 19.75 1.00 15.55
CA TYR A 157 19.43 1.25 16.95
C TYR A 157 18.06 1.91 17.14
N MET A 158 17.79 2.97 16.37
CA MET A 158 16.61 3.82 16.56
C MET A 158 15.94 4.15 15.23
N VAL A 159 14.60 4.09 15.22
CA VAL A 159 13.77 4.49 14.08
C VAL A 159 12.65 5.40 14.56
N ASN A 160 12.43 6.52 13.89
CA ASN A 160 11.25 7.37 14.13
C ASN A 160 10.54 7.68 12.82
N VAL A 161 9.22 7.53 12.80
CA VAL A 161 8.36 7.83 11.67
C VAL A 161 7.28 8.81 12.11
N ASN A 162 7.06 9.88 11.36
CA ASN A 162 5.98 10.83 11.64
C ASN A 162 5.11 11.04 10.40
N VAL A 163 3.80 11.09 10.60
CA VAL A 163 2.81 11.48 9.59
C VAL A 163 1.86 12.51 10.20
N PHE A 164 2.22 13.77 10.06
CA PHE A 164 1.48 14.93 10.56
C PHE A 164 0.74 15.57 9.39
N TRP A 165 -0.45 15.05 9.12
CA TRP A 165 -1.29 15.43 7.99
C TRP A 165 -2.61 16.06 8.45
N THR A 166 -3.37 16.55 7.48
CA THR A 166 -4.65 17.22 7.71
C THR A 166 -5.75 16.57 6.87
N ARG A 167 -6.80 16.09 7.52
CA ARG A 167 -8.05 15.72 6.86
C ARG A 167 -9.20 16.43 7.57
N PRO A 168 -9.96 17.32 6.93
CA PRO A 168 -11.13 17.96 7.54
C PRO A 168 -12.29 16.96 7.71
N GLN A 169 -13.34 17.31 8.45
CA GLN A 169 -14.54 16.46 8.56
C GLN A 169 -15.14 16.14 7.19
N SER A 170 -15.18 17.13 6.29
CA SER A 170 -15.66 16.98 4.91
C SER A 170 -14.91 15.96 4.06
N TYR A 171 -13.74 15.46 4.49
CA TYR A 171 -13.07 14.31 3.85
C TYR A 171 -13.76 12.99 4.19
N TYR A 172 -14.16 12.81 5.45
CA TYR A 172 -14.82 11.59 5.93
C TYR A 172 -16.28 11.55 5.46
N ASP A 173 -16.92 12.71 5.33
CA ASP A 173 -18.32 12.81 4.87
C ASP A 173 -18.48 12.52 3.35
N GLN A 174 -17.40 12.30 2.59
CA GLN A 174 -17.45 12.02 1.15
C GLN A 174 -18.08 10.67 0.79
N GLY A 175 -18.17 9.74 1.74
CA GLY A 175 -18.80 8.45 1.53
C GLY A 175 -18.96 7.70 2.85
N GLY A 176 -20.12 7.07 3.05
CA GLY A 176 -20.50 6.46 4.34
C GLY A 176 -19.59 5.31 4.82
N TRP A 177 -18.70 4.81 3.97
CA TRP A 177 -17.70 3.81 4.34
C TRP A 177 -16.47 4.44 5.04
N ARG A 178 -16.19 5.72 4.82
CA ARG A 178 -14.99 6.38 5.34
C ARG A 178 -15.08 6.58 6.85
N GLY A 179 -13.95 6.39 7.52
CA GLY A 179 -13.89 6.53 8.98
C GLY A 179 -14.60 5.41 9.73
N THR A 180 -14.84 4.27 9.07
CA THR A 180 -15.40 3.05 9.69
C THR A 180 -14.33 1.97 9.85
N TRP A 181 -14.38 1.19 10.93
CA TRP A 181 -13.51 0.04 11.18
C TRP A 181 -13.71 -1.04 10.12
N GLU A 182 -14.95 -1.25 9.69
CA GLU A 182 -15.27 -2.33 8.76
C GLU A 182 -14.75 -2.06 7.34
N PHE A 183 -14.92 -0.83 6.83
CA PHE A 183 -14.65 -0.54 5.43
C PHE A 183 -13.43 0.35 5.17
N ASP A 184 -12.85 0.99 6.18
CA ASP A 184 -11.77 1.95 6.00
C ASP A 184 -10.54 1.71 6.90
N GLY A 185 -10.76 1.69 8.21
CA GLY A 185 -9.73 1.92 9.22
C GLY A 185 -9.39 3.41 9.38
N GLY A 186 -8.62 3.74 10.42
CA GLY A 186 -8.27 5.13 10.73
C GLY A 186 -6.94 5.59 10.18
N ALA A 187 -6.35 6.56 10.89
CA ALA A 187 -5.10 7.23 10.55
C ALA A 187 -3.98 6.26 10.13
N PHE A 188 -3.79 5.15 10.85
CA PHE A 188 -2.76 4.15 10.53
C PHE A 188 -3.11 3.30 9.31
N MET A 189 -4.31 2.73 9.26
CA MET A 189 -4.72 1.74 8.26
C MET A 189 -5.04 2.34 6.89
N ASN A 190 -5.63 3.54 6.84
CA ASN A 190 -5.91 4.19 5.58
C ASN A 190 -4.80 5.18 5.20
N GLN A 191 -4.68 6.29 5.94
CA GLN A 191 -3.91 7.45 5.47
C GLN A 191 -2.40 7.22 5.56
N ALA A 192 -1.91 6.63 6.66
CA ALA A 192 -0.49 6.40 6.92
C ALA A 192 -0.01 4.98 6.60
N SER A 193 -0.81 4.14 5.94
CA SER A 193 -0.47 2.73 5.68
C SER A 193 0.81 2.54 4.87
N HIS A 194 1.12 3.45 3.94
CA HIS A 194 2.40 3.44 3.22
C HIS A 194 3.61 3.69 4.12
N TYR A 195 3.43 4.31 5.30
CA TYR A 195 4.49 4.51 6.29
C TYR A 195 4.59 3.32 7.25
N VAL A 196 3.46 2.72 7.62
CA VAL A 196 3.46 1.44 8.37
C VAL A 196 4.19 0.36 7.59
N ASP A 197 4.00 0.34 6.27
CA ASP A 197 4.73 -0.55 5.35
C ASP A 197 6.26 -0.45 5.47
N LEU A 198 6.80 0.75 5.68
CA LEU A 198 8.25 0.97 5.76
C LEU A 198 8.88 0.27 6.97
N LEU A 199 8.10 0.02 8.02
CA LEU A 199 8.59 -0.54 9.28
C LEU A 199 9.11 -1.97 9.10
N ASP A 200 8.42 -2.79 8.31
CA ASP A 200 8.92 -4.12 7.94
C ASP A 200 9.82 -4.04 6.69
N TRP A 201 9.38 -3.31 5.66
CA TRP A 201 10.05 -3.32 4.36
C TRP A 201 11.48 -2.77 4.40
N LEU A 202 11.73 -1.68 5.12
CA LEU A 202 13.07 -1.08 5.23
C LEU A 202 13.88 -1.69 6.39
N ILE A 203 13.27 -1.77 7.57
CA ILE A 203 14.00 -2.07 8.81
C ILE A 203 14.07 -3.58 9.09
N GLY A 204 13.05 -4.33 8.69
CA GLY A 204 12.96 -5.78 8.82
C GLY A 204 11.95 -6.24 9.88
N PRO A 205 12.04 -7.52 10.31
CA PRO A 205 10.99 -8.17 11.10
C PRO A 205 10.77 -7.51 12.46
N VAL A 206 9.52 -7.11 12.71
CA VAL A 206 9.08 -6.60 14.01
C VAL A 206 8.86 -7.75 15.00
N GLU A 207 9.24 -7.52 16.26
CA GLU A 207 9.00 -8.45 17.37
C GLU A 207 7.68 -8.11 18.08
N SER A 208 7.47 -6.85 18.44
CA SER A 208 6.27 -6.42 19.16
C SER A 208 5.99 -4.92 19.05
N VAL A 209 4.74 -4.54 19.36
CA VAL A 209 4.26 -3.16 19.38
C VAL A 209 3.49 -2.83 20.67
N GLN A 210 3.47 -1.56 21.03
CA GLN A 210 2.64 -0.96 22.08
C GLN A 210 2.05 0.34 21.56
N ALA A 211 0.72 0.43 21.41
CA ALA A 211 0.07 1.55 20.74
C ALA A 211 -0.99 2.25 21.60
N TYR A 212 -1.19 3.53 21.31
CA TYR A 212 -2.33 4.33 21.75
C TYR A 212 -2.96 4.99 20.53
N THR A 213 -4.29 4.94 20.45
CA THR A 213 -5.06 5.58 19.39
C THR A 213 -6.24 6.33 19.99
N ALA A 214 -6.65 7.42 19.36
CA ALA A 214 -7.79 8.19 19.80
C ALA A 214 -8.47 8.90 18.62
N THR A 215 -9.76 9.15 18.78
CA THR A 215 -10.53 10.09 17.96
C THR A 215 -10.64 11.38 18.76
N LEU A 216 -9.78 12.34 18.47
CA LEU A 216 -9.66 13.56 19.29
C LEU A 216 -10.54 14.70 18.79
N ALA A 217 -10.92 14.71 17.51
CA ALA A 217 -11.72 15.82 16.96
C ALA A 217 -12.67 15.46 15.81
N ARG A 218 -12.45 14.37 15.07
CA ARG A 218 -13.36 13.99 13.97
C ARG A 218 -14.59 13.24 14.49
N ASN A 219 -15.71 13.39 13.79
CA ASN A 219 -16.93 12.65 14.07
C ASN A 219 -16.91 11.34 13.27
N ILE A 220 -16.09 10.38 13.71
CA ILE A 220 -15.87 9.07 13.09
C ILE A 220 -15.64 8.02 14.19
N GLU A 221 -15.75 6.73 13.88
CA GLU A 221 -15.52 5.66 14.87
C GLU A 221 -14.04 5.25 15.00
N VAL A 222 -13.23 5.52 13.97
CA VAL A 222 -11.81 5.18 13.91
C VAL A 222 -10.91 6.28 14.47
N GLU A 223 -9.61 6.00 14.62
CA GLU A 223 -8.66 6.98 15.14
C GLU A 223 -8.31 8.08 14.13
N ASP A 224 -8.26 9.33 14.60
CA ASP A 224 -7.67 10.45 13.87
C ASP A 224 -6.25 10.79 14.35
N THR A 225 -5.82 10.20 15.47
CA THR A 225 -4.53 10.39 16.11
C THR A 225 -4.04 9.09 16.77
N GLY A 226 -2.76 8.81 16.66
CA GLY A 226 -2.16 7.69 17.37
C GLY A 226 -0.63 7.70 17.40
N THR A 227 -0.09 6.92 18.32
CA THR A 227 1.33 6.72 18.52
C THR A 227 1.59 5.26 18.84
N VAL A 228 2.68 4.71 18.32
CA VAL A 228 3.10 3.33 18.58
C VAL A 228 4.59 3.28 18.90
N SER A 229 4.93 2.54 19.96
CA SER A 229 6.29 2.09 20.25
C SER A 229 6.52 0.72 19.63
N ILE A 230 7.67 0.53 18.99
CA ILE A 230 7.98 -0.65 18.17
C ILE A 230 9.31 -1.24 18.64
N LYS A 231 9.36 -2.57 18.74
CA LYS A 231 10.60 -3.33 18.93
C LYS A 231 10.80 -4.29 17.76
N TRP A 232 11.95 -4.22 17.12
CA TRP A 232 12.36 -5.15 16.07
C TRP A 232 13.10 -6.37 16.65
N ARG A 233 13.08 -7.49 15.92
CA ARG A 233 13.80 -8.72 16.32
C ARG A 233 15.32 -8.54 16.37
N SER A 234 15.86 -7.55 15.65
CA SER A 234 17.27 -7.14 15.72
C SER A 234 17.65 -6.47 17.05
N GLY A 235 16.66 -6.11 17.86
CA GLY A 235 16.81 -5.31 19.08
C GLY A 235 16.72 -3.80 18.84
N ALA A 236 16.55 -3.33 17.59
CA ALA A 236 16.27 -1.93 17.32
C ALA A 236 14.93 -1.52 17.96
N LEU A 237 14.85 -0.26 18.37
CA LEU A 237 13.65 0.35 18.95
C LEU A 237 13.19 1.52 18.09
N GLY A 238 11.94 1.92 18.24
CA GLY A 238 11.45 3.08 17.52
C GLY A 238 10.01 3.43 17.82
N SER A 239 9.55 4.47 17.13
CA SER A 239 8.17 4.92 17.22
C SER A 239 7.62 5.39 15.90
N MET A 240 6.30 5.32 15.77
CA MET A 240 5.56 5.96 14.69
C MET A 240 4.44 6.83 15.29
N ASN A 241 4.36 8.09 14.86
CA ASN A 241 3.36 9.04 15.31
C ASN A 241 2.54 9.53 14.13
N VAL A 242 1.22 9.53 14.27
CA VAL A 242 0.29 9.90 13.20
C VAL A 242 -0.80 10.79 13.75
N THR A 243 -1.10 11.88 13.05
CA THR A 243 -2.37 12.60 13.25
C THR A 243 -2.86 13.21 11.94
N MET A 244 -4.18 13.18 11.76
CA MET A 244 -4.90 13.87 10.69
C MET A 244 -5.43 15.25 11.11
N LEU A 245 -5.04 15.70 12.31
CA LEU A 245 -5.49 16.96 12.94
C LEU A 245 -4.47 18.09 12.85
N THR A 246 -3.44 17.95 12.03
CA THR A 246 -2.38 18.97 11.89
C THR A 246 -2.97 20.28 11.39
N TYR A 247 -2.60 21.39 12.02
CA TYR A 247 -3.03 22.74 11.61
C TYR A 247 -1.98 23.43 10.73
N PRO A 248 -2.36 24.13 9.65
CA PRO A 248 -3.65 24.12 8.96
C PRO A 248 -3.70 23.11 7.80
N LYS A 249 -2.57 22.49 7.45
CA LYS A 249 -2.37 21.62 6.28
C LYS A 249 -1.28 20.59 6.60
N ASN A 250 -1.08 19.62 5.69
CA ASN A 250 -0.02 18.62 5.85
C ASN A 250 1.33 19.29 6.16
N LEU A 251 2.00 18.80 7.20
CA LEU A 251 3.26 19.34 7.70
C LEU A 251 4.42 18.39 7.44
N GLU A 252 4.26 17.12 7.82
CA GLU A 252 5.36 16.17 7.84
C GLU A 252 4.91 14.76 7.41
N GLY A 253 5.73 14.16 6.57
CA GLY A 253 5.80 12.72 6.36
C GLY A 253 7.28 12.35 6.35
N SER A 254 7.77 11.70 7.40
CA SER A 254 9.21 11.49 7.58
C SER A 254 9.58 10.12 8.15
N ILE A 255 10.82 9.74 7.92
CA ILE A 255 11.49 8.61 8.55
C ILE A 255 12.92 9.02 8.93
N THR A 256 13.30 8.74 10.17
CA THR A 256 14.66 8.89 10.69
C THR A 256 15.17 7.53 11.12
N ILE A 257 16.36 7.15 10.67
CA ILE A 257 17.01 5.87 11.00
C ILE A 257 18.41 6.16 11.50
N LEU A 258 18.73 5.66 12.69
CA LEU A 258 20.04 5.78 13.32
C LEU A 258 20.61 4.38 13.53
N GLY A 259 21.79 4.14 12.97
CA GLY A 259 22.55 2.91 13.15
C GLY A 259 23.96 3.17 13.64
N GLU A 260 24.70 2.07 13.79
CA GLU A 260 26.10 2.03 14.19
C GLU A 260 27.01 2.93 13.34
N LYS A 261 26.76 2.98 12.03
CA LYS A 261 27.67 3.62 11.04
C LYS A 261 26.96 4.57 10.09
N GLY A 262 25.72 4.94 10.38
CA GLY A 262 24.98 5.86 9.53
C GLY A 262 23.75 6.43 10.21
N SER A 263 23.41 7.65 9.84
CA SER A 263 22.23 8.38 10.25
C SER A 263 21.57 9.00 9.03
N VAL A 264 20.27 8.73 8.86
CA VAL A 264 19.50 9.27 7.73
C VAL A 264 18.18 9.83 8.22
N ARG A 265 17.78 10.99 7.68
CA ARG A 265 16.43 11.52 7.74
C ARG A 265 15.93 11.83 6.34
N VAL A 266 14.81 11.22 5.97
CA VAL A 266 14.01 11.60 4.82
C VAL A 266 12.71 12.22 5.34
N GLY A 267 12.43 13.46 4.95
CA GLY A 267 11.30 14.24 5.42
C GLY A 267 10.55 14.92 4.28
N GLY A 268 10.19 16.19 4.49
CA GLY A 268 9.19 16.88 3.70
C GLY A 268 7.76 16.48 4.11
N VAL A 269 6.78 16.80 3.28
CA VAL A 269 5.37 16.47 3.55
C VAL A 269 5.05 15.00 3.27
N ALA A 270 5.89 14.30 2.50
CA ALA A 270 5.61 12.95 2.03
C ALA A 270 6.88 12.10 1.74
N VAL A 271 7.88 12.10 2.63
CA VAL A 271 9.21 11.45 2.43
C VAL A 271 9.85 11.80 1.07
N ASN A 272 9.67 13.05 0.65
CA ASN A 272 10.05 13.54 -0.68
C ASN A 272 11.35 14.36 -0.67
N GLU A 273 11.96 14.54 0.50
CA GLU A 273 13.17 15.34 0.68
C GLU A 273 14.16 14.59 1.57
N ILE A 274 15.38 14.34 1.09
CA ILE A 274 16.47 13.82 1.91
C ILE A 274 17.09 14.99 2.68
N GLN A 275 16.86 15.03 3.99
CA GLN A 275 17.22 16.18 4.84
C GLN A 275 18.50 15.94 5.64
N HIS A 276 18.85 14.67 5.87
CA HIS A 276 20.10 14.26 6.48
C HIS A 276 20.52 12.91 5.90
N TRP A 277 21.78 12.78 5.49
CA TRP A 277 22.33 11.56 4.93
C TRP A 277 23.83 11.48 5.24
N GLU A 278 24.17 10.78 6.32
CA GLU A 278 25.53 10.67 6.81
C GLU A 278 25.87 9.21 7.09
N PHE A 279 26.97 8.74 6.49
CA PHE A 279 27.50 7.40 6.68
C PHE A 279 29.00 7.49 6.95
N ALA A 280 29.53 6.54 7.72
CA ALA A 280 30.95 6.49 8.05
C ALA A 280 31.85 6.36 6.82
N GLU A 281 31.37 5.63 5.79
CA GLU A 281 32.08 5.43 4.53
C GLU A 281 31.23 5.95 3.35
N PRO A 282 31.84 6.66 2.38
CA PRO A 282 31.16 7.12 1.18
C PRO A 282 30.78 5.97 0.26
N HIS A 283 29.79 6.19 -0.60
CA HIS A 283 29.34 5.22 -1.60
C HIS A 283 28.89 5.92 -2.88
N ALA A 284 28.97 5.22 -4.02
CA ALA A 284 28.57 5.78 -5.32
C ALA A 284 27.11 6.28 -5.36
N MET A 285 26.21 5.70 -4.56
CA MET A 285 24.82 6.15 -4.47
C MET A 285 24.66 7.55 -3.87
N ASP A 286 25.68 8.05 -3.16
CA ASP A 286 25.61 9.34 -2.47
C ASP A 286 25.55 10.50 -3.48
N ASP A 287 26.03 10.30 -4.71
CA ASP A 287 25.92 11.27 -5.80
C ASP A 287 24.47 11.45 -6.29
N GLU A 288 23.58 10.48 -6.02
CA GLU A 288 22.18 10.49 -6.44
C GLU A 288 21.29 11.33 -5.51
N ILE A 289 21.73 11.61 -4.27
CA ILE A 289 20.91 12.22 -3.19
C ILE A 289 20.24 13.53 -3.63
N LYS A 290 20.99 14.40 -4.31
CA LYS A 290 20.50 15.71 -4.75
C LYS A 290 19.38 15.61 -5.78
N ASN A 291 19.40 14.55 -6.60
CA ASN A 291 18.42 14.33 -7.67
C ASN A 291 17.24 13.46 -7.21
N ALA A 292 17.43 12.68 -6.15
CA ALA A 292 16.38 11.81 -5.60
C ALA A 292 15.31 12.58 -4.82
N SER A 293 15.64 13.77 -4.30
CA SER A 293 14.64 14.66 -3.70
C SER A 293 13.79 15.26 -4.81
N TYR A 294 12.47 15.21 -4.66
CA TYR A 294 11.54 15.65 -5.70
C TYR A 294 10.50 16.63 -5.16
N ALA A 295 10.15 17.60 -6.00
CA ALA A 295 8.97 18.42 -5.76
C ALA A 295 7.72 17.57 -5.97
N THR A 296 6.82 17.55 -4.99
CA THR A 296 5.53 16.88 -5.13
C THR A 296 4.40 17.79 -4.71
N THR A 297 3.31 17.73 -5.45
CA THR A 297 2.02 18.35 -5.09
C THR A 297 1.06 17.32 -4.48
N SER A 298 1.42 16.04 -4.44
CA SER A 298 0.55 14.93 -4.03
C SER A 298 1.27 13.94 -3.11
N VAL A 299 0.60 13.51 -2.04
CA VAL A 299 1.09 12.46 -1.14
C VAL A 299 1.13 11.07 -1.79
N TYR A 300 0.48 10.90 -2.95
CA TYR A 300 0.43 9.63 -3.71
C TYR A 300 1.67 9.41 -4.60
N GLY A 301 2.52 10.43 -4.78
CA GLY A 301 3.75 10.34 -5.58
C GLY A 301 3.51 10.02 -7.07
N PHE A 302 4.54 9.48 -7.73
CA PHE A 302 4.51 9.04 -9.14
C PHE A 302 4.42 7.51 -9.28
N GLY A 303 4.00 6.82 -8.20
CA GLY A 303 4.23 5.39 -8.05
C GLY A 303 3.34 4.49 -8.92
N HIS A 304 2.07 4.85 -9.17
CA HIS A 304 1.13 3.93 -9.85
C HIS A 304 1.64 3.47 -11.23
N PRO A 305 2.13 4.35 -12.13
CA PRO A 305 2.70 3.91 -13.41
C PRO A 305 3.89 2.94 -13.25
N LEU A 306 4.78 3.18 -12.28
CA LEU A 306 5.92 2.28 -12.02
C LEU A 306 5.46 0.94 -11.43
N TYR A 307 4.42 0.96 -10.61
CA TYR A 307 3.82 -0.26 -10.07
C TYR A 307 3.19 -1.12 -11.18
N TYR A 308 2.47 -0.49 -12.13
CA TYR A 308 1.94 -1.18 -13.31
C TYR A 308 3.04 -1.79 -14.19
N ASP A 309 4.20 -1.14 -14.32
CA ASP A 309 5.33 -1.71 -15.06
C ASP A 309 5.79 -3.05 -14.44
N ASN A 310 5.96 -3.12 -13.11
CA ASN A 310 6.29 -4.38 -12.45
C ASN A 310 5.23 -5.44 -12.70
N VAL A 311 3.94 -5.11 -12.53
CA VAL A 311 2.84 -6.06 -12.74
C VAL A 311 2.83 -6.60 -14.17
N ILE A 312 2.96 -5.73 -15.17
CA ILE A 312 3.04 -6.13 -16.59
C ILE A 312 4.25 -7.04 -16.82
N ASN A 313 5.42 -6.67 -16.29
CA ASN A 313 6.64 -7.47 -16.43
C ASN A 313 6.49 -8.86 -15.77
N VAL A 314 5.78 -8.97 -14.64
CA VAL A 314 5.47 -10.24 -13.98
C VAL A 314 4.57 -11.12 -14.85
N MET A 315 3.52 -10.54 -15.45
CA MET A 315 2.63 -11.27 -16.36
C MET A 315 3.33 -11.71 -17.65
N GLN A 316 4.38 -10.98 -18.06
CA GLN A 316 5.24 -11.32 -19.18
C GLN A 316 6.40 -12.26 -18.81
N GLY A 317 6.50 -12.72 -17.56
CA GLY A 317 7.57 -13.61 -17.09
C GLY A 317 8.96 -12.95 -17.01
N LYS A 318 9.02 -11.62 -16.93
CA LYS A 318 10.25 -10.82 -16.91
C LYS A 318 10.67 -10.36 -15.50
N ALA A 319 9.80 -10.52 -14.51
CA ALA A 319 10.02 -10.07 -13.14
C ALA A 319 9.23 -10.92 -12.14
N GLU A 320 9.57 -10.74 -10.86
CA GLU A 320 8.75 -11.21 -9.73
C GLU A 320 7.92 -10.04 -9.15
N PRO A 321 6.77 -10.33 -8.52
CA PRO A 321 5.93 -9.30 -7.93
C PRO A 321 6.67 -8.60 -6.79
N GLU A 322 6.78 -7.28 -6.88
CA GLU A 322 7.41 -6.50 -5.81
C GLU A 322 6.57 -6.45 -4.54
N THR A 323 5.26 -6.58 -4.70
CA THR A 323 4.32 -6.71 -3.58
C THR A 323 3.20 -7.66 -3.99
N ASP A 324 3.33 -8.91 -3.57
CA ASP A 324 2.25 -9.88 -3.65
C ASP A 324 1.36 -9.84 -2.39
N GLY A 325 0.34 -10.71 -2.34
CA GLY A 325 -0.53 -10.83 -1.17
C GLY A 325 0.22 -11.13 0.13
N ARG A 326 1.29 -11.94 0.09
CA ARG A 326 2.09 -12.28 1.28
C ARG A 326 2.90 -11.10 1.78
N GLU A 327 3.45 -10.31 0.87
CA GLU A 327 4.11 -9.05 1.21
C GLU A 327 3.11 -8.02 1.76
N GLY A 328 1.88 -8.00 1.24
CA GLY A 328 0.77 -7.22 1.79
C GLY A 328 0.46 -7.57 3.24
N LEU A 329 0.43 -8.87 3.56
CA LEU A 329 0.12 -9.37 4.91
C LEU A 329 1.07 -8.84 5.97
N LYS A 330 2.34 -8.59 5.67
CA LYS A 330 3.31 -8.09 6.67
C LYS A 330 2.90 -6.75 7.27
N SER A 331 2.49 -5.81 6.40
CA SER A 331 2.00 -4.50 6.85
C SER A 331 0.62 -4.59 7.50
N LEU A 332 -0.23 -5.51 7.04
CA LEU A 332 -1.55 -5.74 7.63
C LEU A 332 -1.42 -6.33 9.04
N GLU A 333 -0.55 -7.32 9.23
CA GLU A 333 -0.27 -7.95 10.53
C GLU A 333 0.18 -6.89 11.54
N LEU A 334 1.05 -5.97 11.12
CA LEU A 334 1.46 -4.83 11.93
C LEU A 334 0.29 -3.89 12.28
N LEU A 335 -0.54 -3.52 11.31
CA LEU A 335 -1.74 -2.70 11.56
C LEU A 335 -2.68 -3.35 12.57
N ILE A 336 -2.94 -4.65 12.41
CA ILE A 336 -3.79 -5.41 13.32
C ILE A 336 -3.16 -5.48 14.72
N ALA A 337 -1.86 -5.74 14.82
CA ALA A 337 -1.17 -5.76 16.11
C ALA A 337 -1.22 -4.39 16.81
N MET A 338 -1.08 -3.28 16.07
CA MET A 338 -1.23 -1.93 16.60
C MET A 338 -2.65 -1.68 17.12
N TYR A 339 -3.68 -2.07 16.36
CA TYR A 339 -5.08 -1.89 16.76
C TYR A 339 -5.47 -2.78 17.95
N LEU A 340 -5.02 -4.05 17.98
CA LEU A 340 -5.19 -4.93 19.14
C LEU A 340 -4.48 -4.35 20.38
N SER A 341 -3.28 -3.80 20.20
CA SER A 341 -2.51 -3.19 21.28
C SER A 341 -3.22 -1.97 21.87
N ALA A 342 -3.70 -1.08 21.02
CA ALA A 342 -4.41 0.13 21.44
C ALA A 342 -5.76 -0.16 22.10
N ARG A 343 -6.51 -1.12 21.55
CA ARG A 343 -7.81 -1.55 22.10
C ARG A 343 -7.66 -2.20 23.48
N ASP A 344 -6.68 -3.09 23.63
CA ASP A 344 -6.51 -3.90 24.85
C ASP A 344 -5.54 -3.27 25.88
N GLY A 345 -4.89 -2.14 25.54
CA GLY A 345 -3.93 -1.46 26.42
C GLY A 345 -2.70 -2.29 26.77
N ARG A 346 -2.24 -3.17 25.87
CA ARG A 346 -1.15 -4.12 26.14
C ARG A 346 -0.18 -4.26 24.97
N ARG A 347 1.01 -4.80 25.25
CA ARG A 347 1.97 -5.21 24.20
C ARG A 347 1.39 -6.36 23.37
N ILE A 348 1.50 -6.27 22.05
CA ILE A 348 1.21 -7.36 21.12
C ILE A 348 2.52 -7.78 20.45
N SER A 349 2.81 -9.08 20.45
CA SER A 349 3.99 -9.65 19.79
C SER A 349 3.58 -10.33 18.49
N LEU A 350 4.53 -10.43 17.56
CA LEU A 350 4.36 -11.11 16.28
C LEU A 350 5.13 -12.46 16.26
N PRO A 351 4.72 -13.44 15.43
CA PRO A 351 3.55 -13.40 14.53
C PRO A 351 2.23 -13.46 15.30
N LEU A 352 1.12 -13.07 14.65
CA LEU A 352 -0.23 -13.19 15.22
C LEU A 352 -0.69 -14.65 15.29
N ASP A 353 -0.24 -15.50 14.35
CA ASP A 353 -0.56 -16.93 14.26
C ASP A 353 0.71 -17.80 14.30
N TYR A 354 0.60 -19.02 14.84
CA TYR A 354 1.70 -19.99 15.00
C TYR A 354 1.55 -21.24 14.13
#